data_AF-A0A7X0AT89-F1
#
_entry.id   AF-A0A7X0AT89-F1
#
_cell.length_a   1.000
_cell.length_b   1.000
_cell.length_c   1.000
_cell.angle_alpha   90.00
_cell.angle_beta   90.00
_cell.angle_gamma   90.00
#
_symmetry.space_group_name_H-M   'P 1'
#
loop_
_entity.id
_entity.type
_entity.pdbx_description
1 polymer ?
#
loop_
_entity_poly.entity_id
_entity_poly.type
_entity_poly.pdbx_seq_one_letter_code
_entity_poly.pdbx_strand_id
1 'polypeptide(L)'
;MRETATAATARLVVQMTPTEKRRLTAQAKRLGVSTSEFVRRRVAEDDLVESREEIEALLATLADAAQRIMASLDRSIAEAEAAIDEVRERRSA
;
A
#
# COMPACT_ATOMS: atom_id res chain seq x y z
N MET A 1 -32.18 11.09 -33.74
CA MET A 1 -32.68 10.26 -32.63
C MET A 1 -31.47 9.76 -31.87
N ARG A 2 -31.25 10.14 -30.61
CA ARG A 2 -30.12 9.62 -29.82
C ARG A 2 -30.52 8.27 -29.27
N GLU A 3 -29.87 7.21 -29.75
CA GLU A 3 -29.98 5.87 -29.21
C GLU A 3 -29.34 5.87 -27.81
N THR A 4 -30.17 5.96 -26.77
CA THR A 4 -29.74 5.68 -25.40
C THR A 4 -29.48 4.19 -25.31
N ALA A 5 -28.23 3.79 -25.51
CA ALA A 5 -27.79 2.43 -25.24
C ALA A 5 -28.02 2.12 -23.76
N THR A 6 -29.12 1.44 -23.45
CA THR A 6 -29.38 0.88 -22.12
C THR A 6 -28.37 -0.25 -21.94
N ALA A 7 -27.19 0.05 -21.38
CA ALA A 7 -26.20 -0.97 -21.10
C ALA A 7 -26.84 -2.06 -20.25
N ALA A 8 -26.78 -3.32 -20.71
CA ALA A 8 -27.31 -4.45 -19.97
C ALA A 8 -26.57 -4.55 -18.63
N THR A 9 -27.28 -4.37 -17.52
CA THR A 9 -26.71 -4.46 -16.17
C THR A 9 -27.19 -5.73 -15.48
N ALA A 10 -26.26 -6.49 -14.92
CA ALA A 10 -26.55 -7.65 -14.09
C ALA A 10 -26.38 -7.30 -12.61
N ARG A 11 -27.22 -7.87 -11.73
CA ARG A 11 -27.05 -7.78 -10.28
C ARG A 11 -26.23 -8.97 -9.80
N LEU A 12 -25.05 -8.69 -9.24
CA LEU A 12 -24.18 -9.68 -8.61
C LEU A 12 -24.30 -9.58 -7.09
N VAL A 13 -24.47 -10.71 -6.43
CA VAL A 13 -24.41 -10.80 -4.97
C VAL A 13 -22.98 -11.15 -4.59
N VAL A 14 -22.32 -10.26 -3.85
CA VAL A 14 -20.95 -10.48 -3.36
C VAL A 14 -20.99 -10.65 -1.85
N GLN A 15 -20.50 -11.79 -1.39
CA GLN A 15 -20.38 -12.07 0.04
C GLN A 15 -19.18 -11.32 0.61
N MET A 16 -19.41 -10.61 1.70
CA MET A 16 -18.42 -9.76 2.37
C MET A 16 -18.71 -9.70 3.86
N THR A 17 -17.68 -9.54 4.67
CA THR A 17 -17.85 -9.32 6.11
C THR A 17 -18.51 -7.95 6.37
N PRO A 18 -19.18 -7.76 7.52
CA PRO A 18 -19.76 -6.46 7.87
C PRO A 18 -18.74 -5.32 7.89
N THR A 19 -17.50 -5.61 8.31
CA THR A 19 -16.43 -4.60 8.37
C THR A 19 -15.98 -4.18 6.98
N GLU A 20 -15.80 -5.11 6.05
CA GLU A 20 -15.44 -4.81 4.67
C GLU A 20 -16.54 -3.98 3.99
N LYS A 21 -17.81 -4.38 4.15
CA LYS A 21 -18.95 -3.64 3.60
C LYS A 21 -19.00 -2.19 4.09
N ARG A 22 -18.77 -1.98 5.39
CA ARG A 22 -18.72 -0.62 5.99
C ARG A 22 -17.60 0.21 5.38
N ARG A 23 -16.39 -0.36 5.26
CA ARG A 23 -15.24 0.32 4.67
C ARG A 23 -15.49 0.70 3.22
N LEU A 24 -16.01 -0.22 2.41
CA LEU A 24 -16.35 0.01 1.00
C LEU A 24 -17.37 1.15 0.86
N THR A 25 -18.43 1.11 1.66
CA THR A 25 -19.49 2.14 1.63
C THR A 25 -18.97 3.51 2.05
N ALA A 26 -18.10 3.57 3.08
CA ALA A 26 -17.48 4.81 3.51
C ALA A 26 -16.56 5.41 2.42
N GLN A 27 -15.81 4.56 1.70
CA GLN A 27 -14.98 5.00 0.57
C GLN A 27 -15.82 5.62 -0.56
N ALA A 28 -16.89 4.94 -0.98
CA ALA A 28 -17.80 5.46 -1.99
C ALA A 28 -18.44 6.79 -1.57
N LYS A 29 -18.88 6.89 -0.31
CA LYS A 29 -19.46 8.12 0.26
C LYS A 29 -18.48 9.29 0.23
N ARG A 30 -17.20 9.08 0.57
CA ARG A 30 -16.17 10.15 0.53
C ARG A 30 -15.97 10.71 -0.88
N LEU A 31 -16.20 9.91 -1.91
CA LEU A 31 -16.08 10.31 -3.31
C LEU A 31 -17.41 10.80 -3.92
N GLY A 32 -18.49 10.85 -3.13
CA GLY A 32 -19.80 11.31 -3.59
C GLY A 32 -20.47 10.41 -4.62
N VAL A 33 -20.07 9.13 -4.72
CA VAL A 33 -20.60 8.17 -5.70
C VAL A 33 -21.32 7.00 -5.02
N SER A 34 -22.18 6.31 -5.77
CA SER A 34 -22.80 5.06 -5.27
C SER A 34 -21.76 3.96 -5.09
N THR A 35 -22.01 3.01 -4.19
CA THR A 35 -21.13 1.84 -3.99
C THR A 35 -20.93 1.04 -5.28
N SER A 36 -21.99 0.84 -6.07
CA SER A 36 -21.89 0.10 -7.34
C SER A 36 -21.05 0.84 -8.37
N GLU A 37 -21.13 2.18 -8.41
CA GLU A 37 -20.31 2.99 -9.29
C GLU A 37 -18.85 3.01 -8.85
N PHE A 38 -18.60 3.13 -7.55
CA PHE A 38 -17.26 3.02 -6.98
C PHE A 38 -16.60 1.69 -7.36
N VAL A 39 -17.33 0.58 -7.23
CA VAL A 39 -16.84 -0.76 -7.62
C VAL A 39 -16.61 -0.84 -9.13
N ARG A 40 -17.53 -0.35 -9.97
CA ARG A 40 -17.35 -0.36 -11.43
C ARG A 40 -16.12 0.41 -11.86
N ARG A 41 -15.89 1.61 -11.33
CA ARG A 41 -14.68 2.40 -11.63
C ARG A 41 -13.43 1.63 -11.25
N ARG A 42 -13.42 1.04 -10.06
CA ARG A 42 -12.27 0.30 -9.54
C ARG A 42 -11.99 -1.00 -10.31
N VAL A 43 -13.01 -1.65 -10.88
CA VAL A 43 -12.88 -2.83 -11.75
C VAL A 43 -12.53 -2.43 -13.20
N ALA A 44 -13.00 -1.27 -13.66
CA ALA A 44 -12.65 -0.73 -14.97
C ALA A 44 -11.22 -0.16 -15.00
N GLU A 45 -10.74 0.33 -13.87
CA GLU A 45 -9.36 0.74 -13.60
C GLU A 45 -8.45 -0.44 -13.22
N ASP A 46 -8.91 -1.70 -13.36
CA ASP A 46 -8.16 -2.89 -12.95
C ASP A 46 -7.03 -3.24 -13.93
N ASP A 47 -6.18 -2.24 -14.23
CA ASP A 47 -4.79 -2.40 -14.68
C ASP A 47 -3.95 -3.08 -13.59
N LEU A 48 -4.47 -3.34 -12.38
CA LEU A 48 -3.73 -4.02 -11.31
C LEU A 48 -3.38 -5.47 -11.66
N VAL A 49 -4.13 -6.11 -12.56
CA VAL A 49 -3.73 -7.40 -13.15
C VAL A 49 -2.55 -7.19 -14.12
N GLU A 50 -2.57 -6.12 -14.92
CA GLU A 50 -1.50 -5.80 -15.88
C GLU A 50 -0.21 -5.34 -15.19
N SER A 51 -0.29 -4.57 -14.10
CA SER A 51 0.85 -4.05 -13.34
C SER A 51 1.24 -4.90 -12.12
N ARG A 52 0.68 -6.10 -11.98
CA ARG A 52 0.97 -6.99 -10.83
C ARG A 52 2.46 -7.28 -10.70
N GLU A 53 3.12 -7.57 -11.82
CA GLU A 53 4.56 -7.85 -11.86
C GLU A 53 5.39 -6.61 -11.48
N GLU A 54 5.00 -5.42 -11.93
CA GLU A 54 5.69 -4.16 -11.58
C GLU A 54 5.56 -3.84 -10.08
N ILE A 55 4.37 -4.07 -9.52
CA ILE A 55 4.12 -3.89 -8.08
C ILE A 55 4.93 -4.91 -7.27
N GLU A 56 4.98 -6.17 -7.69
CA GLU A 56 5.80 -7.20 -7.04
C GLU A 56 7.30 -6.86 -7.11
N ALA A 57 7.78 -6.37 -8.25
CA ALA A 57 9.17 -5.92 -8.41
C ALA A 57 9.51 -4.71 -7.51
N LEU A 58 8.58 -3.75 -7.38
CA LEU A 58 8.74 -2.61 -6.49
C LEU A 58 8.78 -3.04 -5.02
N LEU A 59 7.90 -3.95 -4.62
CA LEU A 59 7.88 -4.49 -3.25
C LEU A 59 9.16 -5.26 -2.92
N ALA A 60 9.68 -6.07 -3.85
CA ALA A 60 10.96 -6.76 -3.69
C ALA A 60 12.12 -5.77 -3.52
N THR A 61 12.14 -4.72 -4.34
CA THR A 61 13.16 -3.66 -4.25
C THR A 61 13.09 -2.93 -2.92
N LEU A 62 11.88 -2.62 -2.44
CA LEU A 62 11.68 -1.96 -1.15
C LEU A 62 12.12 -2.84 0.02
N ALA A 63 11.81 -4.14 -0.02
CA ALA A 63 12.21 -5.09 1.02
C ALA A 63 13.73 -5.18 1.15
N ASP A 64 14.44 -5.29 0.03
CA ASP A 64 15.89 -5.33 0.02
C ASP A 64 16.53 -4.00 0.46
N ALA A 65 16.00 -2.86 0.00
CA ALA A 65 16.44 -1.55 0.46
C ALA A 65 16.26 -1.38 1.97
N ALA A 66 15.13 -1.82 2.54
CA ALA A 66 14.87 -1.77 3.97
C ALA A 66 15.91 -2.58 4.76
N GLN A 67 16.28 -3.78 4.31
CA GLN A 67 17.32 -4.58 4.95
C GLN A 67 18.68 -3.88 4.95
N ARG A 68 19.06 -3.29 3.81
CA ARG A 68 20.33 -2.55 3.70
C ARG A 68 20.35 -1.32 4.62
N ILE A 69 19.24 -0.60 4.72
CA ILE A 69 19.11 0.56 5.60
C ILE A 69 19.25 0.14 7.07
N MET A 70 18.54 -0.91 7.49
CA MET A 70 18.64 -1.41 8.87
C MET A 70 20.08 -1.81 9.21
N ALA A 71 20.74 -2.59 8.35
CA ALA A 71 22.13 -2.98 8.56
C ALA A 71 23.11 -1.78 8.63
N SER A 72 22.85 -0.73 7.84
CA SER A 72 23.64 0.50 7.89
C SER A 72 23.42 1.27 9.19
N LEU A 73 22.19 1.31 9.69
CA LEU A 73 21.85 1.95 10.97
C LEU A 73 22.52 1.21 12.13
N ASP A 74 22.42 -0.12 12.17
CA ASP A 74 23.04 -0.94 13.21
C ASP A 74 24.55 -0.73 13.26
N ARG A 75 25.20 -0.67 12.10
CA ARG A 75 26.64 -0.37 12.01
C ARG A 75 26.96 1.03 12.54
N SER A 76 26.19 2.03 12.14
CA SER A 76 26.41 3.41 12.57
C SER A 76 26.23 3.58 14.09
N ILE A 77 25.27 2.85 14.67
CA ILE A 77 25.06 2.80 16.12
C ILE A 77 26.27 2.18 16.80
N ALA A 78 26.74 1.01 16.34
CA ALA A 78 27.90 0.34 16.92
C ALA A 78 29.18 1.20 16.85
N GLU A 79 29.40 1.89 15.73
CA GLU A 79 30.52 2.81 15.56
C GLU A 79 30.42 4.01 16.53
N ALA A 80 29.22 4.56 16.72
CA ALA A 80 29.01 5.65 17.66
C ALA A 80 29.22 5.22 19.12
N GLU A 81 28.75 4.02 19.49
CA GLU A 81 28.96 3.44 20.82
C GLU A 81 30.45 3.23 21.10
N ALA A 82 31.19 2.64 20.16
CA ALA A 82 32.64 2.45 20.29
C ALA A 82 33.39 3.78 20.46
N ALA A 83 33.01 4.81 19.71
CA ALA A 83 33.61 6.14 19.85
C ALA A 83 33.30 6.78 21.21
N ILE A 84 32.10 6.59 21.74
CA ILE A 84 31.72 7.07 23.08
C ILE A 84 32.57 6.38 24.15
N ASP A 85 32.77 5.07 24.05
CA ASP A 85 33.55 4.31 25.03
C ASP A 85 35.03 4.69 24.99
N GLU A 86 35.61 4.88 23.80
CA GLU A 86 36.99 5.37 23.65
C GLU A 86 37.19 6.74 24.31
N VAL A 87 36.22 7.65 24.16
CA VAL A 87 36.26 8.98 24.82
C VAL A 87 36.16 8.84 26.33
N ARG A 88 35.34 7.90 26.85
CA ARG A 88 35.21 7.65 28.29
C ARG A 88 36.49 7.08 28.88
N GLU A 89 37.12 6.11 28.21
CA GLU A 89 38.39 5.54 28.64
C GLU A 89 39.49 6.60 28.68
N ARG A 90 39.60 7.42 27.62
CA ARG A 90 40.55 8.55 27.58
C ARG A 90 40.34 9.60 28.67
N ARG A 91 39.13 9.75 29.19
CA ARG A 91 38.81 10.69 30.29
C ARG A 91 39.07 10.08 31.67
N SER A 92 39.20 8.76 31.76
CA SER A 92 39.36 8.01 33.00
C SER A 92 40.83 7.64 33.29
N ALA A 93 41.68 7.74 32.27
CA ALA A 93 43.14 7.65 32.35
C ALA A 93 43.77 9.02 32.61
#